data_AF-A0A528LBS1-F1
#
_entry.id   AF-A0A528LBS1-F1
#
_cell.length_a   1.000
_cell.length_b   1.000
_cell.length_c   1.000
_cell.angle_alpha   90.00
_cell.angle_beta   90.00
_cell.angle_gamma   90.00
#
_symmetry.space_group_name_H-M   'P 1'
#
loop_
_entity.id
_entity.type
_entity.pdbx_description
1 polymer ?
#
loop_
_entity_poly.entity_id
_entity_poly.type
_entity_poly.pdbx_seq_one_letter_code
_entity_poly.pdbx_strand_id
1 'polypeptide(L)' 'MKKTYYPTALAGKTVAGVPNPGEGIPIALTEQQAEHALRQGYLSEEAPAKSTDDKKVKKA' A
#
# COMPACT_ATOMS: atom_id res chain seq x y z
N MET A 1 4.04 -16.44 2.75
CA MET A 1 4.46 -15.45 3.77
C MET A 1 3.97 -14.06 3.33
N LYS A 2 3.80 -13.11 4.26
CA LYS A 2 3.39 -11.73 3.90
C LYS A 2 4.63 -10.85 3.79
N LYS A 3 4.67 -10.01 2.77
CA LYS A 3 5.67 -8.97 2.55
C LYS A 3 5.02 -7.60 2.69
N THR A 4 5.82 -6.61 3.05
CA THR A 4 5.37 -5.22 3.13
C THR A 4 5.48 -4.59 1.76
N TYR A 5 4.40 -3.97 1.31
CA TYR A 5 4.35 -3.19 0.09
C TYR A 5 3.82 -1.80 0.39
N TYR A 6 4.03 -0.87 -0.53
CA TYR A 6 3.63 0.52 -0.40
C TYR A 6 2.73 0.89 -1.58
N PRO A 7 1.48 1.29 -1.34
CA PRO A 7 0.60 1.80 -2.38
C PRO A 7 1.17 3.06 -3.02
N THR A 8 0.95 3.21 -4.32
CA THR A 8 1.33 4.41 -5.09
C THR A 8 0.11 5.31 -5.32
N ALA A 9 0.30 6.54 -5.81
CA ALA A 9 -0.78 7.45 -6.21
C ALA A 9 -1.72 6.87 -7.27
N LEU A 10 -1.27 5.85 -8.02
CA LEU A 10 -2.08 5.16 -9.01
C LEU A 10 -3.09 4.21 -8.36
N ALA A 11 -2.85 3.78 -7.12
CA ALA A 11 -3.74 2.87 -6.41
C ALA A 11 -5.07 3.57 -6.07
N GLY A 12 -6.18 2.91 -6.42
CA GLY A 12 -7.53 3.37 -6.08
C GLY A 12 -7.86 3.24 -4.59
N LYS A 13 -9.15 3.25 -4.25
CA LYS A 13 -9.64 3.08 -2.86
C LYS A 13 -9.27 1.71 -2.26
N THR A 14 -9.01 0.73 -3.11
CA THR A 14 -8.59 -0.62 -2.74
C THR A 14 -7.40 -1.03 -3.60
N VAL A 15 -6.50 -1.83 -3.03
CA VAL A 15 -5.33 -2.39 -3.71
C VAL A 15 -5.19 -3.84 -3.30
N ALA A 16 -4.96 -4.75 -4.27
CA ALA A 16 -4.79 -6.19 -3.99
C ALA A 16 -5.93 -6.84 -3.18
N GLY A 17 -7.17 -6.34 -3.32
CA GLY A 17 -8.35 -6.86 -2.63
C GLY A 17 -8.50 -6.40 -1.17
N VAL A 18 -7.64 -5.48 -0.70
CA VAL A 18 -7.73 -4.88 0.64
C VAL A 18 -7.90 -3.35 0.54
N PRO A 19 -8.41 -2.69 1.59
CA PRO A 19 -8.51 -1.22 1.62
C PRO A 19 -7.13 -0.58 1.40
N ASN A 20 -7.06 0.40 0.51
CA ASN A 20 -5.84 1.18 0.34
C ASN A 20 -5.71 2.16 1.53
N PRO A 21 -4.71 2.00 2.40
CA PRO A 21 -4.53 2.93 3.52
C PRO A 21 -4.13 4.34 3.04
N GLY A 22 -3.51 4.45 1.87
CA GLY A 22 -2.97 5.70 1.32
C GLY A 22 -1.63 5.46 0.62
N GLU A 23 -1.23 6.39 -0.25
CA GLU A 23 0.10 6.36 -0.88
C GLU A 23 1.19 6.31 0.20
N GLY A 24 2.13 5.38 0.05
CA GLY A 24 3.29 5.24 0.92
C GLY A 24 3.02 4.65 2.30
N ILE A 25 1.79 4.23 2.60
CA ILE A 25 1.48 3.57 3.86
C ILE A 25 1.72 2.06 3.74
N PRO A 26 2.54 1.44 4.61
CA PRO A 26 2.89 0.03 4.49
C PRO A 26 1.66 -0.87 4.60
N ILE A 27 1.53 -1.80 3.65
CA ILE A 27 0.49 -2.81 3.61
C ILE A 27 1.11 -4.21 3.56
N ALA A 28 0.67 -5.09 4.47
CA ALA A 28 1.16 -6.45 4.54
C ALA A 28 0.32 -7.37 3.64
N LEU A 29 0.87 -7.76 2.49
CA LEU A 29 0.20 -8.59 1.50
C LEU A 29 0.97 -9.89 1.25
N THR A 30 0.27 -10.92 0.80
CA THR A 30 0.97 -12.08 0.21
C THR A 30 1.50 -11.74 -1.17
N GLU A 31 2.51 -12.47 -1.63
CA GLU A 31 3.07 -12.27 -2.99
C GLU A 31 1.99 -12.42 -4.06
N GLN A 32 1.09 -13.40 -3.92
CA GLN A 32 -0.02 -13.59 -4.87
C GLN A 32 -1.02 -12.42 -4.88
N GLN A 33 -1.26 -11.78 -3.73
CA GLN A 33 -2.11 -10.59 -3.66
C GLN A 33 -1.42 -9.38 -4.30
N ALA A 34 -0.12 -9.20 -4.01
CA ALA A 34 0.64 -8.07 -4.50
C ALA A 34 1.01 -8.17 -5.98
N GLU A 35 1.17 -9.37 -6.55
CA GLU A 35 1.66 -9.61 -7.92
C GLU A 35 0.91 -8.77 -8.97
N HIS A 36 -0.42 -8.84 -8.96
CA HIS A 36 -1.23 -8.08 -9.91
C HIS A 36 -1.09 -6.56 -9.68
N ALA A 37 -1.11 -6.12 -8.42
CA ALA A 37 -1.02 -4.70 -8.08
C ALA A 37 0.38 -4.12 -8.35
N LEU A 38 1.44 -4.89 -8.16
CA LEU A 38 2.82 -4.56 -8.56
C LEU A 38 2.93 -4.42 -10.08
N ARG A 39 2.37 -5.37 -10.83
CA ARG A 39 2.37 -5.35 -12.30
C ARG A 39 1.63 -4.13 -12.87
N GLN A 40 0.58 -3.68 -12.18
CA GLN A 40 -0.19 -2.48 -12.52
C GLN A 40 0.49 -1.17 -12.04
N GLY A 41 1.57 -1.26 -11.25
CA GLY A 41 2.24 -0.09 -10.65
C GLY A 41 1.47 0.54 -9.48
N TYR A 42 0.48 -0.16 -8.93
CA TYR A 42 -0.30 0.27 -7.75
C TYR A 42 0.41 0.02 -6.42
N LEU A 43 1.40 -0.87 -6.41
CA LEU A 43 2.25 -1.15 -5.25
C LEU A 43 3.72 -1.00 -5.63
N SER A 44 4.55 -0.73 -4.63
CA SER A 44 6.01 -0.81 -4.68
C SER A 44 6.55 -1.59 -3.49
N GLU A 45 7.68 -2.25 -3.70
CA GLU A 45 8.44 -2.93 -2.62
C GLU A 45 9.27 -1.95 -1.81
N GLU A 46 9.61 -0.80 -2.40
CA GLU A 46 10.32 0.28 -1.74
C GLU A 46 9.37 1.30 -1.11
N ALA A 47 9.75 1.80 0.07
CA ALA A 47 9.06 2.91 0.71
C ALA A 47 9.23 4.16 -0.17
N PRO A 48 8.14 4.87 -0.54
CA PRO A 48 8.30 6.11 -1.26
C PRO A 48 9.04 7.11 -0.37
N ALA A 49 10.03 7.78 -0.95
CA ALA A 49 10.93 8.71 -0.24
C ALA A 49 10.22 9.91 0.40
N LYS A 50 8.92 10.10 0.17
CA LYS A 50 8.08 11.15 0.74
C LYS A 50 6.68 10.62 0.95
N SER A 51 6.38 10.07 2.12
CA SER A 51 5.04 10.13 2.74
C SER A 51 5.12 9.63 4.18
N THR A 52 5.69 10.46 5.04
CA THR A 52 5.20 10.59 6.41
C THR A 52 3.80 11.21 6.35
N ASP A 53 2.75 10.40 6.24
CA ASP A 53 1.42 10.82 6.68
C ASP A 53 1.00 9.95 7.85
N ASP A 54 1.40 10.43 9.02
CA ASP A 54 0.82 10.15 10.32
C ASP A 54 -0.68 10.51 10.26
N LYS A 55 -1.52 9.65 9.69
CA LYS A 55 -2.97 9.76 9.87
C LYS A 55 -3.40 8.97 11.10
N LYS A 56 -2.85 9.41 12.23
CA LYS A 56 -3.60 9.76 13.44
C LYS A 56 -4.99 9.13 13.52
N VAL A 57 -5.05 7.91 14.04
CA VAL A 57 -6.26 7.37 14.66
C VAL A 57 -6.51 8.18 15.93
N LYS A 58 -7.06 9.39 15.80
CA LYS A 58 -7.72 10.07 16.92
C LYS A 58 -9.16 9.55 16.96
N LYS A 59 -9.37 8.44 17.68
CA LYS A 59 -10.62 8.25 18.43
C LYS A 59 -10.49 9.13 19.67
N ALA A 60 -11.26 10.22 19.74
CA ALA A 60 -11.61 10.92 20.97
C ALA A 60 -13.04 11.42 20.79
#